data_AF-A0A401GEK1-F1
#
_entry.id   AF-A0A401GEK1-F1
#
_cell.length_a   1.000
_cell.length_b   1.000
_cell.length_c   1.000
_cell.angle_alpha   90.00
_cell.angle_beta   90.00
_cell.angle_gamma   90.00
#
_symmetry.space_group_name_H-M   'P 1'
#
loop_
_entity.id
_entity.type
_entity.pdbx_description
1 polymer ?
#
loop_
_entity_poly.entity_id
_entity_poly.type
_entity_poly.pdbx_seq_one_letter_code
_entity_poly.pdbx_strand_id
1 'polypeptide(L)' 'MAKIPTPQLFRDPWAKREAWRKHPIFSNRAMFSKMFPGFGVAVVAFTTYVIVDNLFLQTGGSH' A
#
# COMPACT_ATOMS: atom_id res chain seq x y z
N MET A 1 -14.39 -14.81 -8.32
CA MET A 1 -14.58 -14.33 -9.71
C MET A 1 -13.55 -15.02 -10.59
N ALA A 2 -13.95 -16.08 -11.30
CA ALA A 2 -13.04 -16.78 -12.21
C ALA A 2 -12.72 -15.85 -13.40
N LYS A 3 -11.44 -15.64 -13.71
CA LYS A 3 -11.00 -14.84 -14.85
C LYS A 3 -11.26 -15.66 -16.12
N ILE A 4 -12.31 -15.33 -16.87
CA ILE A 4 -12.56 -15.93 -18.18
C ILE A 4 -11.35 -15.56 -19.06
N PRO A 5 -10.58 -16.53 -19.58
CA PRO A 5 -9.48 -16.22 -20.47
C PRO A 5 -10.06 -15.63 -21.75
N THR A 6 -9.90 -14.32 -21.94
CA THR A 6 -10.20 -13.69 -23.22
C THR A 6 -9.35 -14.37 -24.28
N PRO A 7 -9.91 -14.71 -25.46
CA PRO A 7 -9.11 -15.27 -26.54
C PRO A 7 -8.00 -14.28 -26.89
N GLN A 8 -6.75 -14.73 -26.78
CA GLN A 8 -5.58 -13.91 -27.10
C GLN A 8 -5.57 -13.71 -28.63
N LEU A 9 -6.12 -12.60 -29.12
CA LEU A 9 -6.22 -12.28 -30.56
C LEU A 9 -4.86 -12.24 -31.26
N PHE A 10 -3.78 -12.00 -30.51
CA PHE A 10 -2.41 -12.08 -30.99
C PHE A 10 -1.51 -12.52 -29.83
N ARG A 11 -0.60 -13.47 -30.10
CA ARG A 11 0.37 -13.95 -29.11
C ARG A 11 1.70 -13.28 -29.39
N ASP A 12 2.12 -12.42 -28.48
CA ASP A 12 3.41 -11.73 -28.59
C ASP A 12 4.56 -12.76 -28.71
N PRO A 13 5.33 -12.74 -29.81
CA PRO A 13 6.43 -13.68 -30.04
C PRO A 13 7.59 -13.51 -29.04
N TRP A 14 7.69 -12.36 -28.37
CA TRP A 14 8.75 -12.07 -27.40
C TRP A 14 8.32 -12.28 -25.94
N ALA A 15 7.08 -12.71 -25.69
CA ALA A 15 6.55 -12.86 -24.34
C ALA A 15 7.42 -13.76 -23.45
N LYS A 16 8.05 -14.81 -24.01
CA LYS A 16 8.98 -15.69 -23.28
C LYS A 16 10.29 -14.98 -22.91
N ARG A 17 10.77 -14.08 -23.77
CA ARG A 17 11.95 -13.25 -23.52
C ARG A 17 11.65 -12.16 -22.50
N GLU A 18 10.45 -11.58 -22.49
CA GLU A 18 10.07 -10.53 -21.54
C GLU A 18 9.52 -11.07 -20.21
N ALA A 19 9.36 -12.40 -20.08
CA ALA A 19 8.83 -13.04 -18.89
C ALA A 19 9.62 -12.69 -17.62
N TRP A 20 10.94 -12.50 -17.71
CA TRP A 20 11.78 -12.14 -16.56
C TRP A 20 11.40 -10.78 -15.94
N ARG A 21 10.86 -9.85 -16.73
CA ARG A 21 10.43 -8.52 -16.24
C ARG A 21 9.17 -8.60 -15.40
N LYS A 22 8.35 -9.64 -15.62
CA LYS A 22 7.10 -9.87 -14.89
C LYS A 22 7.33 -10.61 -13.56
N HIS A 23 8.52 -10.45 -12.98
CA HIS A 23 8.84 -11.05 -11.70
C HIS A 23 7.97 -10.42 -10.58
N PRO A 24 7.44 -11.20 -9.63
CA PRO A 24 6.57 -10.69 -8.56
C PRO A 24 7.20 -9.58 -7.70
N ILE A 25 8.54 -9.52 -7.63
CA ILE A 25 9.29 -8.44 -6.97
C ILE A 25 9.02 -7.07 -7.64
N PHE A 26 8.79 -7.04 -8.95
CA PHE A 26 8.50 -5.82 -9.71
C PHE A 26 6.99 -5.55 -9.84
N SER A 27 6.15 -6.28 -9.08
CA SER A 27 4.71 -5.99 -9.08
C SER A 27 4.43 -4.64 -8.43
N ASN A 28 3.50 -3.87 -9.00
CA ASN A 28 3.08 -2.59 -8.43
C ASN A 28 2.72 -2.72 -6.94
N ARG A 29 2.03 -3.80 -6.56
CA ARG A 29 1.67 -4.07 -5.16
C ARG A 29 2.90 -4.16 -4.25
N ALA A 30 3.95 -4.86 -4.67
CA ALA A 30 5.17 -4.99 -3.89
C ALA A 30 5.89 -3.63 -3.75
N MET A 31 5.90 -2.82 -4.81
CA MET A 31 6.46 -1.46 -4.76
C MET A 31 5.67 -0.56 -3.79
N PHE A 32 4.34 -0.49 -3.92
CA PHE A 32 3.49 0.33 -3.05
C PHE A 32 3.54 -0.08 -1.59
N SER A 33 3.64 -1.39 -1.28
CA SER A 33 3.72 -1.87 0.10
C SER A 33 4.96 -1.39 0.87
N LYS A 34 6.02 -0.98 0.15
CA LYS A 34 7.29 -0.55 0.72
C LYS A 34 7.53 0.96 0.62
N MET A 35 6.59 1.72 0.05
CA MET A 35 6.75 3.17 -0.12
C MET A 35 6.80 3.93 1.21
N PHE A 36 6.10 3.46 2.24
CA PHE A 36 6.05 4.14 3.53
C PHE A 36 6.47 3.19 4.68
N PRO A 37 7.78 2.97 4.85
CA PRO A 37 8.27 2.21 5.99
C PRO A 37 7.88 2.94 7.28
N GLY A 38 7.19 2.25 8.19
CA GLY A 38 6.79 2.81 9.49
C GLY A 38 5.53 3.68 9.47
N PHE A 39 4.80 3.79 8.36
CA PHE A 39 3.54 4.57 8.31
C PHE A 39 2.54 4.13 9.39
N GLY A 40 2.38 2.83 9.62
CA GLY A 40 1.49 2.32 10.66
C GLY A 40 1.86 2.80 12.06
N VAL A 41 3.16 2.86 12.38
CA VAL A 41 3.64 3.34 13.68
C VAL A 41 3.42 4.85 13.80
N ALA A 42 3.69 5.61 12.75
CA ALA A 42 3.47 7.04 12.72
C ALA A 42 1.98 7.40 12.92
N VAL A 43 1.07 6.68 12.26
CA VAL A 43 -0.37 6.86 12.44
C VAL A 43 -0.77 6.61 13.90
N VAL A 44 -0.32 5.51 14.50
CA VAL A 44 -0.64 5.17 15.90
C VAL A 44 -0.12 6.25 16.87
N ALA A 45 1.14 6.67 16.71
CA ALA A 45 1.74 7.70 17.55
C ALA A 45 1.00 9.04 17.42
N PHE A 46 0.68 9.44 16.19
CA PHE A 46 -0.07 10.67 15.92
C PHE A 46 -1.47 10.62 16.52
N THR A 47 -2.23 9.54 16.33
CA THR A 47 -3.56 9.39 16.92
C THR A 47 -3.51 9.42 18.44
N THR A 48 -2.52 8.77 19.05
CA THR A 48 -2.33 8.80 20.51
C THR A 48 -2.09 10.22 21.00
N TYR A 49 -1.22 10.98 20.33
CA TYR A 49 -0.98 12.38 20.64
C TYR A 49 -2.26 13.22 20.54
N VAL A 50 -3.00 13.10 19.43
CA VAL A 50 -4.25 13.85 19.21
C VAL A 50 -5.27 13.57 20.30
N ILE A 51 -5.41 12.31 20.73
CA ILE A 51 -6.33 11.91 21.80
C ILE A 51 -5.92 12.56 23.13
N VAL A 52 -4.64 12.47 23.51
CA VAL A 52 -4.12 13.08 24.74
C VAL A 52 -4.33 14.59 24.73
N ASP A 53 -3.98 15.23 23.63
CA ASP A 53 -4.02 16.68 23.49
C ASP A 53 -5.47 17.22 23.50
N ASN A 54 -6.36 16.63 22.71
CA ASN A 54 -7.72 17.16 22.51
C ASN A 54 -8.75 16.67 23.54
N LEU A 55 -8.57 15.47 24.10
CA LEU A 55 -9.57 14.90 25.03
C LEU A 55 -9.14 14.94 26.50
N PHE A 56 -7.84 14.97 26.79
CA PHE A 56 -7.36 14.91 28.18
C PHE A 56 -6.74 16.22 28.65
N LEU A 57 -5.92 16.87 27.82
CA LEU A 57 -5.24 18.12 28.19
C LEU A 57 -6.12 19.36 28.00
N GLN A 58 -6.89 19.43 26.91
CA GLN A 58 -7.82 20.55 26.66
C GLN A 58 -9.02 20.59 27.64
N THR A 59 -9.46 19.44 28.17
CA THR A 59 -10.57 19.40 29.15
C THR A 59 -10.17 19.84 30.56
N GLY A 60 -8.87 19.81 30.90
CA GLY A 60 -8.34 20.23 32.20
C GLY A 60 -7.81 21.67 32.24
N GLY A 61 -7.53 22.26 31.07
CA GLY A 61 -7.13 23.66 30.92
C GLY A 61 -8.33 24.57 30.70
N SER A 62 -9.24 24.63 31.67
CA SER A 62 -10.34 25.61 31.67
C SER A 62 -9.79 27.03 31.86
N HIS A 63 -9.83 27.83 30.79
CA HIS A 63 -10.27 29.21 30.87
C HIS A 63 -11.75 29.28 30.50
#